data_AF-A0A8H3D688-F1
#
_entry.id   AF-A0A8H3D688-F1
#
_cell.length_a   1.000
_cell.length_b   1.000
_cell.length_c   1.000
_cell.angle_alpha   90.00
_cell.angle_beta   90.00
_cell.angle_gamma   90.00
#
_symmetry.space_group_name_H-M   'P 1'
#
loop_
_entity.id
_entity.type
_entity.pdbx_description
1 polymer ?
#
loop_
_entity_poly.entity_id
_entity_poly.type
_entity_poly.pdbx_seq_one_letter_code
_entity_poly.pdbx_strand_id
1 'polypeptide(L)'
;MIVENGVYEEEDILELLSSGLLPQRPEDSIPQTDAGEVIWDVLCKCWSSDPAYRPSAADVSQIMHSVHQTSDGVILEPPSPVVGEDTSVQDLASDSEGRIG
;
A
#
# COMPACT_ATOMS: atom_id res chain seq x y z
N MET A 1 14.64 -12.75 -6.01
CA MET A 1 14.34 -14.19 -5.89
C MET A 1 13.09 -14.29 -5.05
N ILE A 2 12.04 -14.95 -5.54
CA ILE A 2 10.76 -15.09 -4.82
C ILE A 2 10.86 -16.37 -3.97
N VAL A 3 10.68 -16.29 -2.66
CA VAL A 3 10.90 -17.41 -1.71
C VAL A 3 9.58 -18.07 -1.30
N GLU A 4 9.49 -19.41 -1.36
CA GLU A 4 8.27 -20.16 -0.95
C GLU A 4 7.84 -19.82 0.48
N ASN A 5 6.54 -19.94 0.76
CA ASN A 5 5.92 -19.72 2.07
C ASN A 5 6.59 -20.54 3.19
N GLY A 6 7.69 -20.03 3.73
CA GLY A 6 8.35 -20.49 4.94
C GLY A 6 7.80 -19.74 6.15
N VAL A 7 7.75 -20.43 7.28
CA VAL A 7 7.56 -19.78 8.59
C VAL A 7 8.88 -19.11 8.92
N TYR A 8 8.95 -17.79 8.79
CA TYR A 8 10.11 -16.98 9.17
C TYR A 8 9.93 -16.47 10.59
N GLU A 9 10.96 -16.56 11.43
CA GLU A 9 10.96 -15.84 12.69
C GLU A 9 11.12 -14.33 12.42
N GLU A 10 10.60 -13.47 13.29
CA GLU A 10 10.59 -12.01 13.08
C GLU A 10 12.01 -11.44 12.86
N GLU A 11 13.00 -12.04 13.53
CA GLU A 11 14.42 -11.67 13.44
C GLU A 11 14.99 -11.89 12.02
N ASP A 12 14.48 -12.89 11.29
CA ASP A 12 14.92 -13.21 9.93
C ASP A 12 14.35 -12.22 8.90
N ILE A 13 13.16 -11.64 9.15
CA ILE A 13 12.46 -10.81 8.16
C ILE A 13 13.27 -9.58 7.78
N LEU A 14 13.90 -8.90 8.75
CA LEU A 14 14.71 -7.71 8.47
C LEU A 14 15.94 -8.04 7.63
N GLU A 15 16.60 -9.16 7.91
CA GLU A 15 17.74 -9.64 7.13
C GLU A 15 17.31 -9.97 5.70
N LEU A 16 16.20 -10.68 5.53
CA LEU A 16 15.64 -11.03 4.22
C LEU A 16 15.28 -9.79 3.40
N LEU A 17 14.60 -8.80 3.98
CA LEU A 17 14.25 -7.56 3.29
C LEU A 17 15.51 -6.76 2.90
N SER A 18 16.51 -6.70 3.78
CA SER A 18 17.77 -6.03 3.50
C SER A 18 18.54 -6.69 2.35
N SER A 19 18.38 -8.00 2.17
CA SER A 19 18.96 -8.78 1.07
C SER A 19 18.18 -8.64 -0.26
N GLY A 20 17.07 -7.91 -0.27
CA GLY A 20 16.23 -7.69 -1.45
C GLY A 20 15.26 -8.84 -1.75
N LEU A 21 15.00 -9.71 -0.76
CA LEU A 21 13.92 -10.69 -0.88
C LEU A 21 12.58 -10.00 -0.64
N LEU A 22 11.63 -10.29 -1.53
CA LEU A 22 10.28 -9.75 -1.52
C LEU A 22 9.29 -10.90 -1.32
N PRO A 23 8.09 -10.63 -0.77
CA PRO A 23 7.07 -11.66 -0.60
C PRO A 23 6.69 -12.29 -1.94
N GLN A 24 6.26 -13.55 -1.91
CA GLN A 24 5.56 -14.12 -3.07
C GLN A 24 4.22 -13.44 -3.28
N ARG A 25 3.72 -13.53 -4.50
CA ARG A 25 2.36 -13.13 -4.80
C ARG A 25 1.37 -13.99 -4.00
N PRO A 26 0.50 -13.39 -3.18
CA PRO A 26 -0.57 -14.14 -2.54
C PRO A 26 -1.68 -14.38 -3.55
N GLU A 27 -1.58 -15.45 -4.35
CA GLU A 27 -2.52 -15.75 -5.45
C GLU A 27 -3.99 -15.85 -4.99
N ASP A 28 -4.22 -16.23 -3.73
CA ASP A 28 -5.56 -16.28 -3.13
C ASP A 28 -6.23 -14.89 -3.01
N SER A 29 -5.43 -13.83 -2.82
CA SER A 29 -5.92 -12.45 -2.63
C SER A 29 -5.63 -11.54 -3.83
N ILE A 30 -4.60 -11.87 -4.61
CA ILE A 30 -4.20 -11.16 -5.84
C ILE A 30 -4.09 -12.21 -6.96
N PRO A 31 -5.22 -12.70 -7.49
CA PRO A 31 -5.24 -13.76 -8.51
C PRO A 31 -4.64 -13.27 -9.83
N GLN A 32 -4.25 -14.17 -10.73
CA GLN A 32 -3.74 -13.85 -12.07
C GLN A 32 -4.85 -13.39 -13.05
N THR A 33 -5.60 -12.37 -12.66
CA THR A 33 -6.52 -11.62 -13.53
C THR A 33 -5.84 -10.35 -14.03
N ASP A 34 -6.39 -9.68 -15.04
CA ASP A 34 -5.84 -8.42 -15.53
C ASP A 34 -5.70 -7.37 -14.41
N ALA A 35 -6.72 -7.27 -13.55
CA ALA A 35 -6.68 -6.43 -12.35
C ALA A 35 -5.58 -6.85 -11.37
N GLY A 36 -5.45 -8.15 -11.11
CA GLY A 36 -4.42 -8.67 -10.20
C GLY A 36 -3.00 -8.49 -10.72
N GLU A 37 -2.77 -8.62 -12.03
CA GLU A 37 -1.48 -8.30 -12.66
C GLU A 37 -1.10 -6.84 -12.44
N VAL A 38 -2.04 -5.92 -12.63
CA VAL A 38 -1.80 -4.48 -12.42
C VAL A 38 -1.49 -4.18 -10.95
N ILE A 39 -2.27 -4.76 -10.01
CA ILE A 39 -2.03 -4.60 -8.56
C ILE A 39 -0.66 -5.16 -8.18
N TRP A 40 -0.32 -6.36 -8.64
CA TRP A 40 0.94 -7.00 -8.29
C TRP A 40 2.14 -6.22 -8.85
N ASP A 41 2.08 -5.78 -10.11
CA ASP A 41 3.13 -4.99 -10.75
C ASP A 41 3.39 -3.66 -10.00
N VAL A 42 2.33 -2.94 -9.59
CA VAL A 42 2.52 -1.69 -8.85
C VAL A 42 3.14 -1.93 -7.47
N LEU A 43 2.78 -3.03 -6.78
CA LEU A 43 3.41 -3.41 -5.51
C LEU A 43 4.90 -3.72 -5.69
N CYS A 44 5.26 -4.51 -6.72
CA CYS A 44 6.66 -4.80 -7.03
C CYS A 44 7.49 -3.52 -7.29
N LYS A 45 6.91 -2.54 -8.01
CA LYS A 45 7.56 -1.24 -8.26
C LYS A 45 7.71 -0.42 -6.98
N CYS A 46 6.68 -0.38 -6.13
CA CYS A 46 6.74 0.28 -4.82
C CYS A 46 7.85 -0.29 -3.92
N TRP A 47 8.12 -1.60 -4.02
CA TRP A 47 9.16 -2.29 -3.25
C TRP A 47 10.52 -2.35 -3.96
N SER A 48 10.73 -1.58 -5.03
CA SER A 48 12.03 -1.51 -5.71
C SER A 48 13.16 -1.14 -4.74
N SER A 49 14.26 -1.89 -4.79
CA SER A 49 15.49 -1.59 -4.05
C SER A 49 16.10 -0.25 -4.45
N ASP A 50 15.94 0.13 -5.72
CA ASP A 50 16.32 1.45 -6.21
C ASP A 50 15.12 2.42 -6.07
N PRO A 51 15.25 3.48 -5.25
CA PRO A 51 14.20 4.46 -5.02
C PRO A 51 13.73 5.19 -6.28
N ALA A 52 14.59 5.33 -7.30
CA ALA A 52 14.25 6.04 -8.53
C ALA A 52 13.17 5.33 -9.36
N TYR A 53 13.00 4.02 -9.17
CA TYR A 53 11.94 3.23 -9.82
C TYR A 53 10.65 3.17 -9.02
N ARG A 54 10.61 3.71 -7.80
CA ARG A 54 9.39 3.73 -7.00
C ARG A 54 8.44 4.79 -7.56
N PRO A 55 7.18 4.44 -7.85
CA PRO A 55 6.20 5.41 -8.31
C PRO A 55 5.89 6.43 -7.21
N SER A 56 5.44 7.62 -7.60
CA SER A 56 4.87 8.55 -6.63
C SER A 56 3.52 8.05 -6.14
N ALA A 57 3.06 8.53 -4.98
CA ALA A 57 1.72 8.21 -4.49
C ALA A 57 0.61 8.64 -5.48
N ALA A 58 0.83 9.71 -6.25
CA ALA A 58 -0.09 10.15 -7.30
C ALA A 58 -0.18 9.13 -8.44
N ASP A 59 0.95 8.58 -8.88
CA ASP A 59 0.99 7.53 -9.91
C ASP A 59 0.26 6.26 -9.42
N VAL A 60 0.51 5.84 -8.17
CA VAL A 60 -0.17 4.68 -7.57
C VAL A 60 -1.68 4.91 -7.52
N SER A 61 -2.14 6.09 -7.08
CA SER A 61 -3.57 6.44 -7.05
C SER A 61 -4.19 6.37 -8.44
N GLN A 62 -3.52 6.90 -9.46
CA GLN A 62 -3.99 6.84 -10.85
C GLN A 62 -4.10 5.39 -11.34
N ILE A 63 -3.12 4.53 -11.04
CA ILE A 63 -3.14 3.10 -11.39
C ILE A 63 -4.33 2.41 -10.70
N MET A 64 -4.52 2.61 -9.40
CA MET A 64 -5.60 1.97 -8.65
C MET A 64 -7.00 2.40 -9.15
N HIS A 65 -7.15 3.64 -9.61
CA HIS A 65 -8.40 4.08 -10.25
C HIS A 65 -8.72 3.31 -11.55
N SER A 66 -7.71 2.87 -12.30
CA SER A 66 -7.92 2.05 -13.50
C SER A 66 -8.40 0.63 -13.17
N VAL A 67 -7.96 0.07 -12.05
CA VAL A 67 -8.35 -1.27 -11.58
C VAL A 67 -9.79 -1.31 -11.05
N HIS A 68 -10.26 -0.23 -10.40
CA HIS A 68 -11.66 -0.14 -9.96
C HIS A 68 -12.67 -0.15 -11.13
N GLN A 69 -12.20 0.11 -12.36
CA GLN A 69 -13.04 0.18 -13.56
C GLN A 69 -13.04 -1.13 -14.37
N THR A 70 -12.13 -2.06 -14.07
CA THR A 70 -12.15 -3.40 -14.68
C THR A 70 -13.37 -4.19 -14.20
N SER A 71 -14.10 -4.79 -15.14
CA SER A 71 -15.37 -5.50 -14.92
C SER A 71 -15.25 -6.83 -14.15
N ASP A 72 -14.05 -7.20 -13.73
CA ASP A 72 -13.83 -8.38 -12.90
C ASP A 72 -14.15 -8.02 -11.45
N GLY A 73 -15.33 -8.46 -11.00
CA GLY A 73 -16.00 -8.06 -9.76
C GLY A 73 -15.30 -8.40 -8.44
N VAL A 74 -14.03 -8.06 -8.28
CA VAL A 74 -13.39 -7.96 -6.96
C VAL A 74 -13.74 -6.60 -6.40
N ILE A 75 -14.85 -6.53 -5.68
CA ILE A 75 -15.12 -5.44 -4.75
C ILE A 75 -14.11 -5.61 -3.61
N LEU A 76 -12.97 -4.93 -3.70
CA LEU A 76 -12.23 -4.57 -2.49
C LEU A 76 -13.13 -3.57 -1.77
N GLU A 77 -14.03 -4.05 -0.90
CA GLU A 77 -14.77 -3.14 -0.04
C GLU A 77 -13.72 -2.34 0.73
N PRO A 78 -13.61 -1.01 0.52
CA PRO A 78 -12.78 -0.21 1.39
C PRO A 78 -13.30 -0.46 2.80
N PRO A 79 -12.44 -0.73 3.81
CA PRO A 79 -12.90 -0.70 5.19
C PRO A 79 -13.59 0.65 5.33
N SER A 80 -14.89 0.59 5.59
CA SER A 80 -15.70 1.78 5.79
C SER A 80 -14.92 2.62 6.80
N PRO A 81 -14.53 3.86 6.48
CA PRO A 81 -14.02 4.74 7.50
C PRO A 81 -15.17 4.83 8.49
N VAL A 82 -15.02 4.13 9.61
CA VAL A 82 -15.85 4.35 10.76
C VAL A 82 -15.45 5.75 11.18
N VAL A 83 -16.14 6.73 10.59
CA VAL A 83 -16.25 8.06 11.14
C VAL A 83 -16.85 7.79 12.51
N GLY A 84 -15.97 7.69 13.50
CA GLY A 84 -16.34 7.95 14.87
C GLY A 84 -16.90 9.36 14.84
N GLU A 85 -18.22 9.42 14.82
CA GLU A 85 -19.02 10.56 15.24
C GLU A 85 -18.50 11.03 16.60
N ASP A 86 -17.44 11.84 16.62
CA ASP A 86 -17.01 12.67 17.77
C ASP A 86 -15.72 13.48 17.53
N THR A 87 -15.12 13.50 16.34
CA THR A 87 -14.05 14.50 16.04
C THR A 87 -14.62 15.69 15.27
N SER A 88 -15.22 16.61 16.03
CA SER A 88 -15.63 17.93 15.55
C SER A 88 -14.43 18.67 14.96
N VAL A 89 -14.60 19.28 13.79
CA VAL A 89 -13.57 19.98 12.98
C VAL A 89 -13.10 21.30 13.64
N GLN A 90 -13.32 21.47 14.94
CA GLN A 90 -13.15 22.74 15.65
C GLN A 90 -11.92 22.81 16.56
N ASP A 91 -11.17 21.72 16.74
CA ASP A 91 -9.99 21.70 17.63
C ASP A 91 -8.64 21.96 16.93
N LEU A 92 -8.63 22.28 15.63
CA LEU A 92 -7.39 22.54 14.87
C LEU A 92 -7.01 24.03 14.73
N ALA A 93 -7.71 24.93 15.42
CA ALA A 93 -7.40 26.36 15.38
C ALA A 93 -7.07 26.90 16.78
N SER A 94 -5.88 26.61 17.31
CA SER A 94 -5.36 27.35 18.48
C SER A 94 -3.83 27.37 18.66
N ASP A 95 -3.01 26.97 17.67
CA ASP A 95 -1.54 27.04 17.86
C ASP A 95 -0.79 27.78 16.76
N SER A 96 -1.26 28.98 16.44
CA SER A 96 -0.40 29.99 15.85
C SER A 96 -0.93 31.37 16.21
N GLU A 97 -0.36 32.00 17.24
CA GLU A 97 0.05 33.41 17.26
C GLU A 97 0.45 33.85 18.69
N GLY A 98 1.67 34.37 18.84
CA GLY A 98 1.94 35.41 19.84
C GLY A 98 2.94 35.10 20.96
N ARG A 99 4.24 35.05 20.64
CA ARG A 99 5.25 35.64 21.53
C ARG A 99 6.39 36.28 20.73
N ILE A 100 6.07 37.46 20.22
CA ILE A 100 7.03 38.57 20.10
C ILE A 100 6.79 39.47 21.32
N GLY A 101 7.85 39.80 22.06
CA GLY A 101 7.83 40.67 23.25
C GLY A 101 8.63 40.09 24.40
#